data_AF-A0A8D8H565-F1
#
_entry.id   AF-A0A8D8H565-F1
#
_cell.length_a   1.000
_cell.length_b   1.000
_cell.length_c   1.000
_cell.angle_alpha   90.00
_cell.angle_beta   90.00
_cell.angle_gamma   90.00
#
_symmetry.space_group_name_H-M   'P 1'
#
loop_
_entity.id
_entity.type
_entity.pdbx_description
1 polymer ?
#
loop_
_entity_poly.entity_id
_entity_poly.type
_entity_poly.pdbx_seq_one_letter_code
_entity_poly.pdbx_strand_id
1 'polypeptide(L)'
;GIRAIAKYSDFLVAGPKEKYLLRSLGAFSGSAGDSMTELHLGMNFTTFDEDNDKSSNNCAVLRYAAWWFRACSHTEFGSSLNGRHMQGLNNTAINWTSF
;
A
#
# COMPACT_ATOMS: atom_id res chain seq x y z
N GLY A 1 13.41 -11.48 -16.96
CA GLY A 1 13.20 -10.43 -15.94
C GLY A 1 13.58 -10.96 -14.58
N ILE A 2 14.02 -10.08 -13.69
CA ILE A 2 14.28 -10.39 -12.26
C ILE A 2 12.93 -10.71 -11.60
N ARG A 3 12.90 -11.70 -10.70
CA ARG A 3 11.71 -12.08 -9.93
C ARG A 3 12.01 -11.95 -8.45
N ALA A 4 11.07 -11.40 -7.70
CA ALA A 4 11.13 -11.34 -6.25
C ALA A 4 9.76 -11.64 -5.64
N ILE A 5 9.75 -12.03 -4.36
CA ILE A 5 8.55 -12.43 -3.64
C ILE A 5 8.61 -11.80 -2.23
N ALA A 6 7.48 -11.27 -1.76
CA ALA A 6 7.25 -10.92 -0.36
C ALA A 6 6.18 -11.87 0.22
N LYS A 7 6.41 -12.40 1.41
CA LYS A 7 5.48 -13.29 2.12
C LYS A 7 5.31 -12.79 3.55
N TYR A 8 4.08 -12.82 4.03
CA TYR A 8 3.73 -12.52 5.42
C TYR A 8 3.06 -13.77 6.01
N SER A 9 3.44 -14.16 7.22
CA SER A 9 2.89 -15.38 7.85
C SER A 9 1.43 -15.26 8.31
N ASP A 10 0.88 -14.05 8.26
CA ASP A 10 -0.51 -13.72 8.59
C ASP A 10 -0.93 -12.52 7.72
N PHE A 11 -2.22 -12.42 7.44
CA PHE A 11 -2.82 -11.32 6.70
C PHE A 11 -4.28 -11.19 7.14
N LEU A 12 -4.57 -10.16 7.93
CA LEU A 12 -5.91 -9.91 8.46
C LEU A 12 -6.40 -8.53 8.06
N VAL A 13 -7.56 -8.49 7.43
CA VAL A 13 -8.26 -7.27 7.04
C VAL A 13 -9.58 -7.20 7.81
N ALA A 14 -9.86 -6.05 8.40
CA ALA A 14 -11.08 -5.81 9.15
C ALA A 14 -12.31 -5.72 8.23
N GLY A 15 -13.51 -5.71 8.84
CA GLY A 15 -14.76 -5.59 8.09
C GLY A 15 -15.04 -4.16 7.59
N PRO A 16 -16.13 -3.98 6.82
CA PRO A 16 -16.52 -2.67 6.27
C PRO A 16 -16.79 -1.60 7.34
N LYS A 17 -17.27 -2.00 8.52
CA LYS A 17 -17.50 -1.09 9.67
C LYS A 17 -16.21 -0.42 10.16
N GLU A 18 -15.08 -1.05 9.92
CA GLU A 18 -13.75 -0.57 10.28
C GLU A 18 -12.95 -0.18 9.03
N LYS A 19 -13.65 0.12 7.93
CA LYS A 19 -13.10 0.57 6.65
C LYS A 19 -11.94 -0.30 6.16
N TYR A 20 -12.08 -1.61 6.32
CA TYR A 20 -11.11 -2.61 5.87
C TYR A 20 -9.69 -2.37 6.38
N LEU A 21 -9.54 -1.91 7.63
CA LEU A 21 -8.24 -1.76 8.29
C LEU A 21 -7.33 -2.99 8.09
N LEU A 22 -6.10 -2.76 7.65
CA LEU A 22 -5.06 -3.80 7.62
C LEU A 22 -4.62 -4.08 9.07
N ARG A 23 -5.23 -5.10 9.67
CA ARG A 23 -5.12 -5.36 11.12
C ARG A 23 -3.83 -6.08 11.49
N SER A 24 -3.42 -7.03 10.67
CA SER A 24 -2.26 -7.87 10.96
C SER A 24 -1.52 -8.21 9.69
N LEU A 25 -0.19 -8.10 9.78
CA LEU A 25 0.76 -8.75 8.90
C LEU A 25 1.67 -9.59 9.80
N GLY A 26 1.80 -10.87 9.46
CA GLY A 26 2.68 -11.77 10.19
C GLY A 26 4.16 -11.50 9.90
N ALA A 27 5.02 -12.40 10.35
CA ALA A 27 6.46 -12.31 10.08
C ALA A 27 6.72 -12.24 8.56
N PHE A 28 7.49 -11.23 8.16
CA PHE A 28 7.93 -11.07 6.77
C PHE A 28 9.01 -12.10 6.41
N SER A 29 8.96 -12.58 5.16
CA SER A 29 10.05 -13.32 4.52
C SER A 29 10.01 -13.12 3.00
N GLY A 30 11.15 -13.32 2.33
CA GLY A 30 11.22 -13.27 0.86
C GLY A 30 12.31 -12.34 0.34
N SER A 31 12.39 -12.23 -0.97
CA SER A 31 13.47 -11.54 -1.69
C SER A 31 13.12 -10.13 -2.17
N ALA A 32 11.86 -9.70 -2.06
CA ALA A 32 11.42 -8.37 -2.52
C ALA A 32 11.62 -7.25 -1.48
N GLY A 33 12.07 -7.59 -0.26
CA GLY A 33 12.02 -6.67 0.88
C GLY A 33 10.58 -6.41 1.36
N ASP A 34 10.45 -5.71 2.50
CA ASP A 34 9.16 -5.43 3.15
C ASP A 34 8.71 -3.99 2.88
N SER A 35 7.76 -3.83 1.95
CA SER A 35 7.13 -2.54 1.64
C SER A 35 5.69 -2.45 2.14
N MET A 36 5.27 -3.32 3.08
CA MET A 36 3.92 -3.30 3.66
C MET A 36 3.88 -2.95 5.13
N THR A 37 4.78 -3.53 5.93
CA THR A 37 4.66 -3.49 7.39
C THR A 37 4.81 -2.07 7.95
N GLU A 38 5.79 -1.31 7.48
CA GLU A 38 6.11 0.00 8.08
C GLU A 38 5.03 1.08 7.79
N LEU A 39 4.46 1.06 6.59
CA LEU A 39 3.62 2.15 6.10
C LEU A 39 2.14 1.79 5.97
N HIS A 40 1.77 0.52 5.80
CA HIS A 40 0.39 0.13 5.54
C HIS A 40 -0.28 -0.57 6.72
N LEU A 41 0.49 -1.24 7.59
CA LEU A 41 -0.07 -1.92 8.75
C LEU A 41 -0.77 -0.92 9.68
N GLY A 42 -2.01 -1.24 10.05
CA GLY A 42 -2.86 -0.41 10.89
C GLY A 42 -3.52 0.76 10.17
N MET A 43 -3.37 0.91 8.85
CA MET A 43 -4.09 1.92 8.07
C MET A 43 -5.44 1.38 7.58
N ASN A 44 -6.38 2.30 7.36
CA ASN A 44 -7.67 2.01 6.75
C ASN A 44 -7.55 2.06 5.22
N PHE A 45 -8.45 1.37 4.54
CA PHE A 45 -8.42 1.34 3.08
C PHE A 45 -8.98 2.64 2.50
N THR A 46 -8.22 3.27 1.60
CA THR A 46 -8.58 4.55 0.98
C THR A 46 -8.85 4.37 -0.51
N THR A 47 -9.94 4.98 -0.97
CA THR A 47 -10.38 5.03 -2.38
C THR A 47 -10.59 6.48 -2.81
N PHE A 48 -10.85 6.70 -4.11
CA PHE A 48 -11.06 8.05 -4.64
C PHE A 48 -12.28 8.77 -4.03
N ASP A 49 -13.25 8.01 -3.53
CA ASP A 49 -14.51 8.45 -2.95
C ASP A 49 -14.60 8.29 -1.42
N GLU A 50 -13.69 7.52 -0.80
CA GLU A 50 -13.54 7.44 0.65
C GLU A 50 -12.10 7.67 1.09
N ASP A 51 -11.82 8.87 1.61
CA ASP A 51 -10.53 9.26 2.16
C ASP A 51 -10.38 8.79 3.62
N ASN A 52 -9.57 7.76 3.84
CA ASN A 52 -9.30 7.18 5.15
C ASN A 52 -7.80 7.19 5.50
N ASP A 53 -7.00 7.96 4.76
CA ASP A 53 -5.57 8.11 5.02
C ASP A 53 -5.31 9.24 6.05
N LYS A 54 -4.04 9.49 6.39
CA LYS A 54 -3.64 10.51 7.38
C LYS A 54 -3.10 11.78 6.74
N SER A 55 -3.23 11.93 5.42
CA SER A 55 -2.82 13.12 4.69
C SER A 55 -3.94 14.17 4.67
N SER A 56 -3.60 15.43 4.37
CA SER A 56 -4.58 16.49 4.15
C SER A 56 -5.26 16.42 2.78
N ASN A 57 -4.73 15.59 1.88
CA ASN A 57 -5.27 15.31 0.56
C ASN A 57 -5.55 13.82 0.44
N ASN A 58 -6.52 13.43 -0.40
CA ASN A 58 -6.82 12.04 -0.70
C ASN A 58 -5.72 11.40 -1.56
N CYS A 59 -4.99 10.43 -0.99
CA CYS A 59 -3.90 9.76 -1.70
C CYS A 59 -4.37 8.87 -2.84
N ALA A 60 -5.56 8.29 -2.75
CA ALA A 60 -6.11 7.48 -3.82
C ALA A 60 -6.38 8.29 -5.09
N VAL A 61 -6.78 9.56 -4.96
CA VAL A 61 -6.92 10.49 -6.08
C VAL A 61 -5.56 10.85 -6.68
N LEU A 62 -4.58 11.22 -5.84
CA LEU A 62 -3.25 11.63 -6.31
C LEU A 62 -2.45 10.49 -6.94
N ARG A 63 -2.61 9.27 -6.41
CA ARG A 63 -1.90 8.06 -6.89
C ARG A 63 -2.68 7.27 -7.93
N TYR A 64 -3.94 7.63 -8.20
CA TYR A 64 -4.84 6.88 -9.08
C TYR A 64 -4.92 5.39 -8.70
N ALA A 65 -5.05 5.11 -7.41
CA ALA A 65 -4.91 3.79 -6.82
C ALA A 65 -5.81 3.66 -5.60
N ALA A 66 -6.10 2.43 -5.16
CA ALA A 66 -6.80 2.18 -3.90
C ALA A 66 -5.95 1.27 -3.02
N TRP A 67 -5.62 1.73 -1.81
CA TRP A 67 -4.70 1.04 -0.91
C TRP A 67 -4.83 1.47 0.54
N TRP A 68 -4.10 0.80 1.43
CA TRP A 68 -3.93 1.18 2.84
C TRP A 68 -2.93 2.34 2.97
N PHE A 69 -3.23 3.49 2.35
CA PHE A 69 -2.35 4.64 2.37
C PHE A 69 -2.23 5.24 3.78
N ARG A 70 -1.00 5.64 4.14
CA ARG A 70 -0.74 6.43 5.35
C ARG A 70 -0.69 7.91 5.02
N ALA A 71 0.17 8.31 4.09
CA ALA A 71 0.19 9.66 3.55
C ALA A 71 0.60 9.66 2.07
N CYS A 72 0.43 10.82 1.43
CA CYS A 72 0.64 10.94 -0.02
C CYS A 72 2.07 11.36 -0.37
N SER A 73 2.91 11.62 0.63
CA SER A 73 4.28 12.09 0.40
C SER A 73 5.03 11.09 -0.46
N HIS A 74 5.81 11.62 -1.41
CA HIS A 74 6.76 10.81 -2.17
C HIS A 74 7.75 10.12 -1.24
N THR A 75 8.09 10.70 -0.09
CA THR A 75 9.04 10.09 0.86
C THR A 75 8.47 8.93 1.68
N GLU A 76 7.14 8.75 1.72
CA GLU A 76 6.50 7.57 2.34
C GLU A 76 6.31 6.49 1.28
N PHE A 77 7.44 5.92 0.88
CA PHE A 77 7.58 4.89 -0.14
C PHE A 77 7.15 3.52 0.41
N GLY A 78 5.85 3.25 0.42
CA GLY A 78 5.30 1.91 0.66
C GLY A 78 5.17 1.11 -0.64
N SER A 79 4.14 0.29 -0.74
CA SER A 79 3.72 -0.32 -2.00
C SER A 79 2.41 0.28 -2.49
N SER A 80 2.14 0.14 -3.78
CA SER A 80 0.83 0.43 -4.35
C SER A 80 0.60 -0.49 -5.54
N LEU A 81 0.25 -1.74 -5.25
CA LEU A 81 0.07 -2.76 -6.28
C LEU A 81 -1.20 -2.56 -7.12
N ASN A 82 -2.16 -1.79 -6.59
CA ASN A 82 -3.37 -1.36 -7.30
C ASN A 82 -3.20 -0.02 -8.02
N GLY A 83 -1.97 0.39 -8.30
CA GLY A 83 -1.66 1.58 -9.09
C GLY A 83 -1.93 1.40 -10.58
N ARG A 84 -1.76 2.48 -11.35
CA ARG A 84 -1.96 2.44 -12.80
C ARG A 84 -0.90 1.55 -13.46
N HIS A 85 -1.32 0.63 -14.32
CA HIS A 85 -0.39 -0.17 -15.11
C HIS A 85 0.25 0.70 -16.22
N MET A 86 1.54 1.03 -16.07
CA MET A 86 2.28 1.88 -16.99
C MET A 86 3.71 1.37 -17.18
N GLN A 87 4.31 1.65 -18.34
CA GLN A 87 5.75 1.47 -18.54
C GLN A 87 6.49 2.69 -17.99
N GLY A 88 7.44 2.47 -17.07
CA GLY A 88 8.31 3.51 -16.52
C GLY A 88 8.09 3.79 -15.03
N LEU A 89 9.00 4.56 -14.43
CA LEU A 89 8.98 4.95 -13.02
C LEU A 89 8.08 6.18 -12.85
N ASN A 90 6.85 5.96 -12.39
CA ASN A 90 5.93 7.02 -11.98
C ASN A 90 5.36 6.69 -10.60
N ASN A 91 5.21 7.70 -9.74
CA ASN A 91 4.70 7.54 -8.37
C ASN A 91 3.22 7.09 -8.29
N THR A 92 2.53 7.04 -9.44
CA THR A 92 1.17 6.51 -9.64
C THR A 92 1.15 5.08 -10.18
N ALA A 93 2.31 4.54 -10.56
CA ALA A 93 2.44 3.21 -11.12
C ALA A 93 2.49 2.12 -10.04
N ILE A 94 2.29 0.87 -10.48
CA ILE A 94 2.50 -0.34 -9.66
C ILE A 94 3.93 -0.31 -9.11
N ASN A 95 4.07 -0.27 -7.78
CA ASN A 95 5.37 -0.17 -7.13
C ASN A 95 5.51 -1.06 -5.89
N TRP A 96 6.76 -1.42 -5.63
CA TRP A 96 7.24 -2.10 -4.43
C TRP A 96 8.62 -1.51 -4.12
N THR A 97 8.72 -0.68 -3.08
CA THR A 97 9.85 0.24 -2.93
C THR A 97 11.13 -0.41 -2.42
N SER A 98 11.02 -1.60 -1.83
CA SER A 98 12.16 -2.38 -1.37
C SER A 98 12.74 -3.31 -2.45
N PHE A 99 12.25 -3.24 -3.70
CA PHE A 99 12.67 -4.10 -4.82
C PHE A 99 13.21 -3.30 -6.01
#